data_AF-A0A843DLU5-F1
#
_entry.id   AF-A0A843DLU5-F1
#
_cell.length_a   1.000
_cell.length_b   1.000
_cell.length_c   1.000
_cell.angle_alpha   90.00
_cell.angle_beta   90.00
_cell.angle_gamma   90.00
#
_symmetry.space_group_name_H-M   'P 1'
#
loop_
_entity.id
_entity.type
_entity.pdbx_description
1 polymer ?
#
loop_
_entity_poly.entity_id
_entity_poly.type
_entity_poly.pdbx_seq_one_letter_code
_entity_poly.pdbx_strand_id
1 'polypeptide(L)'
;MNKLNTFRYNVIGFEEYDGEKIINHIEEKLKNKKKITSKDSIYLSLAPLMDKKKNNNISEKIKRVVDILIELNQINPTGNRLSFGIEWLLVDKFVKNPELRNLLIDVLGEKMSAIYEYGERKEQKGKEEGIKEGIEKGRKEGKEEGRKEGKEEGKEETILKLYKSGMKPEEISERLDTDLDKIKKIINQ
;
A
#
# COMPACT_ATOMS: atom_id res chain seq x y z
N MET A 1 41.11 5.51 -11.59
CA MET A 1 40.64 4.26 -12.23
C MET A 1 39.14 4.13 -11.98
N ASN A 2 38.33 4.27 -13.03
CA ASN A 2 36.87 4.14 -12.94
C ASN A 2 36.49 2.70 -12.55
N LYS A 3 35.80 2.53 -11.41
CA LYS A 3 35.10 1.29 -11.11
C LYS A 3 33.93 1.17 -12.09
N LEU A 4 34.14 0.42 -13.18
CA LEU A 4 33.05 -0.01 -14.05
C LEU A 4 32.04 -0.77 -13.17
N ASN A 5 30.80 -0.25 -13.10
CA ASN A 5 29.70 -0.93 -12.45
C ASN A 5 29.41 -2.24 -13.20
N THR A 6 30.02 -3.34 -12.78
CA THR A 6 29.72 -4.66 -13.34
C THR A 6 28.44 -5.18 -12.72
N PHE A 7 27.37 -5.24 -13.51
CA PHE A 7 26.13 -5.91 -13.12
C PHE A 7 26.33 -7.43 -13.17
N ARG A 8 26.11 -8.11 -12.04
CA ARG A 8 26.05 -9.57 -11.97
C ARG A 8 24.59 -9.97 -12.11
N TYR A 9 24.29 -10.83 -13.09
CA TYR A 9 22.96 -11.41 -13.29
C TYR A 9 23.05 -12.93 -13.16
N ASN A 10 21.98 -13.53 -12.64
CA ASN A 10 21.80 -14.97 -12.66
C ASN A 10 20.98 -15.33 -13.90
N VAL A 11 21.58 -16.10 -14.81
CA VAL A 11 20.86 -16.69 -15.95
C VAL A 11 20.09 -17.89 -15.45
N ILE A 12 18.80 -17.96 -15.81
CA ILE A 12 17.93 -19.09 -15.49
C ILE A 12 17.42 -19.64 -16.82
N GLY A 13 17.85 -20.85 -17.18
CA GLY A 13 17.38 -21.56 -18.37
C GLY A 13 16.01 -22.20 -18.11
N PHE A 14 15.04 -21.99 -18.99
CA PHE A 14 13.69 -22.57 -18.83
C PHE A 14 13.69 -24.10 -19.04
N GLU A 15 14.66 -24.60 -19.80
CA GLU A 15 14.93 -26.02 -20.03
C GLU A 15 15.31 -26.80 -18.76
N GLU A 16 15.75 -26.11 -17.70
CA GLU A 16 16.07 -26.74 -16.42
C GLU A 16 14.81 -27.12 -15.64
N TYR A 17 13.68 -26.47 -15.95
CA TYR A 17 12.41 -26.61 -15.25
C TYR A 17 11.48 -27.60 -15.93
N ASP A 18 10.48 -28.03 -15.17
CA ASP A 18 9.40 -28.89 -15.63
C ASP A 18 8.07 -28.17 -15.37
N GLY A 19 7.57 -27.50 -16.41
CA GLY A 19 6.35 -26.70 -16.35
C GLY A 19 5.14 -27.53 -15.92
N GLU A 20 5.07 -28.80 -16.30
CA GLU A 20 3.96 -29.68 -15.94
C GLU A 20 3.95 -29.95 -14.42
N LYS A 21 5.12 -30.23 -13.85
CA LYS A 21 5.25 -30.38 -12.38
C LYS A 21 4.91 -29.10 -11.64
N ILE A 22 5.29 -27.94 -12.20
CA ILE A 22 4.96 -26.64 -11.60
C ILE A 22 3.43 -26.47 -11.56
N ILE A 23 2.74 -26.67 -12.69
CA ILE A 23 1.28 -26.53 -12.77
C ILE A 23 0.59 -27.48 -11.77
N ASN A 24 0.95 -28.76 -11.78
CA ASN A 24 0.36 -29.77 -10.89
C ASN A 24 0.56 -29.42 -9.40
N HIS A 25 1.75 -28.93 -9.03
CA HIS A 25 2.04 -28.50 -7.66
C HIS A 25 1.17 -27.33 -7.21
N ILE A 26 0.87 -26.38 -8.10
CA ILE A 26 -0.02 -25.26 -7.78
C ILE A 26 -1.48 -25.72 -7.63
N GLU A 27 -1.96 -26.60 -8.52
CA GLU A 27 -3.29 -27.19 -8.40
C GLU A 27 -3.45 -27.97 -7.09
N GLU A 28 -2.44 -28.76 -6.70
CA GLU A 28 -2.44 -29.45 -5.41
C GLU A 28 -2.48 -28.47 -4.23
N LYS A 29 -1.73 -27.36 -4.31
CA LYS A 29 -1.79 -26.31 -3.28
C LYS A 29 -3.18 -25.69 -3.20
N LEU A 30 -3.81 -25.36 -4.33
CA LEU A 30 -5.16 -24.81 -4.41
C LEU A 30 -6.18 -25.76 -3.79
N LYS A 31 -6.19 -27.03 -4.23
CA LYS A 31 -7.07 -28.07 -3.70
C LYS A 31 -6.96 -28.23 -2.18
N ASN A 32 -5.74 -28.13 -1.66
CA ASN A 32 -5.46 -28.25 -0.22
C ASN A 32 -5.54 -26.90 0.54
N LYS A 33 -5.98 -25.81 -0.12
CA LYS A 33 -6.03 -24.44 0.45
C LYS A 33 -4.71 -23.99 1.07
N LYS A 34 -3.57 -24.46 0.53
CA LYS A 34 -2.24 -24.05 0.95
C LYS A 34 -1.93 -22.64 0.43
N LYS A 35 -1.10 -21.90 1.15
CA LYS A 35 -0.66 -20.56 0.75
C LYS A 35 0.11 -20.62 -0.58
N ILE A 36 -0.34 -19.80 -1.54
CA ILE A 36 0.33 -19.55 -2.81
C ILE A 36 1.20 -18.29 -2.66
N THR A 37 2.48 -18.39 -3.02
CA THR A 37 3.43 -17.27 -2.95
C THR A 37 3.50 -16.52 -4.27
N SER A 38 4.02 -15.29 -4.29
CA SER A 38 4.26 -14.56 -5.54
C SER A 38 5.23 -15.29 -6.47
N LYS A 39 6.22 -16.01 -5.90
CA LYS A 39 7.12 -16.86 -6.67
C LYS A 39 6.35 -17.99 -7.36
N ASP A 40 5.45 -18.66 -6.65
CA ASP A 40 4.61 -19.71 -7.23
C ASP A 40 3.84 -19.20 -8.45
N SER A 41 3.20 -18.03 -8.35
CA SER A 41 2.41 -17.44 -9.44
C SER A 41 3.26 -17.03 -10.64
N ILE A 42 4.47 -16.51 -10.43
CA ILE A 42 5.38 -16.14 -11.53
C ILE A 42 5.84 -17.40 -12.28
N TYR A 43 6.25 -18.44 -11.55
CA TYR A 43 6.69 -19.70 -12.16
C TYR A 43 5.52 -20.39 -12.88
N LEU A 44 4.30 -20.31 -12.34
CA LEU A 44 3.11 -20.80 -13.03
C LEU A 44 2.91 -20.10 -14.39
N SER A 45 2.97 -18.76 -14.45
CA SER A 45 2.82 -18.02 -15.73
C SER A 45 3.93 -18.27 -16.75
N LEU A 46 5.08 -18.80 -16.32
CA LEU A 46 6.17 -19.17 -17.21
C LEU A 46 6.16 -20.66 -17.56
N ALA A 47 5.38 -21.47 -16.85
CA ALA A 47 5.31 -22.92 -17.02
C ALA A 47 5.01 -23.37 -18.47
N PRO A 48 4.18 -22.66 -19.28
CA PRO A 48 3.97 -23.03 -20.67
C PRO A 48 5.25 -23.00 -21.53
N LEU A 49 6.27 -22.24 -21.12
CA LEU A 49 7.57 -22.15 -21.78
C LEU A 49 8.62 -23.12 -21.21
N MET A 50 8.34 -23.77 -20.08
CA MET A 50 9.28 -24.60 -19.31
C MET A 50 9.13 -26.09 -19.62
N ASP A 51 8.98 -26.44 -20.90
CA ASP A 51 8.77 -27.83 -21.29
C ASP A 51 10.06 -28.45 -21.84
N LYS A 52 10.60 -29.46 -21.13
CA LYS A 52 11.80 -30.21 -21.58
C LYS A 52 11.59 -30.94 -22.90
N LYS A 53 10.34 -31.30 -23.21
CA LYS A 53 9.96 -31.93 -24.46
C LYS A 53 9.14 -30.91 -25.24
N LYS A 54 9.50 -30.67 -26.52
CA LYS A 54 8.68 -29.89 -27.46
C LYS A 54 7.38 -30.63 -27.74
N ASN A 55 6.47 -30.67 -26.77
CA ASN A 55 5.12 -31.17 -26.96
C ASN A 55 4.30 -30.07 -27.63
N ASN A 56 3.52 -30.46 -28.63
CA ASN A 56 2.75 -29.58 -29.51
C ASN A 56 1.56 -28.86 -28.84
N ASN A 57 1.51 -28.79 -27.51
CA ASN A 57 0.31 -28.41 -26.77
C ASN A 57 0.43 -27.19 -25.87
N ILE A 58 1.30 -26.24 -26.26
CA ILE A 58 1.47 -24.97 -25.54
C ILE A 58 0.14 -24.22 -25.36
N SER A 59 -0.78 -24.28 -26.34
CA SER A 59 -2.08 -23.62 -26.25
C SER A 59 -2.97 -24.20 -25.14
N GLU A 60 -3.01 -25.52 -24.96
CA GLU A 60 -3.78 -26.11 -23.85
C GLU A 60 -3.13 -25.82 -22.50
N LYS A 61 -1.80 -25.78 -22.44
CA LYS A 61 -1.07 -25.39 -21.22
C LYS A 61 -1.38 -23.94 -20.83
N ILE A 62 -1.33 -23.02 -21.80
CA ILE A 62 -1.71 -21.62 -21.62
C ILE A 62 -3.14 -21.54 -21.09
N LYS A 63 -4.09 -22.24 -21.73
CA LYS A 63 -5.50 -22.25 -21.28
C LYS A 63 -5.61 -22.71 -19.81
N ARG A 64 -4.94 -23.82 -19.46
CA ARG A 64 -4.94 -24.35 -18.09
C ARG A 64 -4.33 -23.38 -17.09
N VAL A 65 -3.25 -22.68 -17.46
CA VAL A 65 -2.63 -21.66 -16.62
C VAL A 65 -3.56 -20.47 -16.43
N VAL A 66 -4.24 -20.00 -17.49
CA VAL A 66 -5.26 -18.94 -17.40
C VAL A 66 -6.37 -19.33 -16.42
N ASP A 67 -6.90 -20.55 -16.52
CA ASP A 67 -7.95 -21.05 -15.62
C ASP A 67 -7.49 -21.01 -14.14
N ILE A 68 -6.28 -21.47 -13.86
CA ILE A 68 -5.68 -21.42 -12.51
C ILE A 68 -5.49 -19.98 -12.04
N LEU A 69 -5.00 -19.09 -12.90
CA LEU A 69 -4.80 -17.67 -12.56
C LEU A 69 -6.12 -16.98 -12.20
N ILE A 70 -7.21 -17.31 -12.90
CA ILE A 70 -8.55 -16.80 -12.60
C ILE A 70 -8.99 -17.25 -11.20
N GLU A 71 -8.79 -18.52 -10.84
CA GLU A 71 -9.09 -19.04 -9.50
C GLU A 71 -8.25 -18.32 -8.43
N LEU A 72 -6.93 -18.17 -8.68
CA LEU A 72 -6.04 -17.45 -7.78
C LEU A 72 -6.45 -15.99 -7.57
N ASN A 73 -6.97 -15.33 -8.61
CA ASN A 73 -7.44 -13.96 -8.53
C ASN A 73 -8.69 -13.80 -7.66
N GLN A 74 -9.52 -14.84 -7.52
CA GLN A 74 -10.66 -14.81 -6.59
C GLN A 74 -10.19 -14.86 -5.13
N ILE A 75 -9.11 -15.59 -4.86
CA ILE A 75 -8.54 -15.73 -3.51
C ILE A 75 -7.72 -14.49 -3.13
N ASN A 76 -6.91 -13.97 -4.06
CA ASN A 76 -6.03 -12.82 -3.85
C ASN A 76 -5.96 -11.93 -5.11
N PRO A 77 -6.89 -10.98 -5.27
CA PRO A 77 -7.02 -10.20 -6.50
C PRO A 77 -5.75 -9.43 -6.90
N THR A 78 -5.04 -8.84 -5.95
CA THR A 78 -3.90 -7.97 -6.27
C THR A 78 -2.57 -8.70 -6.39
N GLY A 79 -2.50 -9.97 -5.97
CA GLY A 79 -1.24 -10.69 -5.77
C GLY A 79 -0.53 -11.15 -7.06
N ASN A 80 -1.22 -11.16 -8.20
CA ASN A 80 -0.78 -11.91 -9.39
C ASN A 80 -0.70 -11.05 -10.68
N ARG A 81 -0.73 -9.72 -10.58
CA ARG A 81 -0.81 -8.82 -11.75
C ARG A 81 0.27 -9.09 -12.81
N LEU A 82 1.52 -9.34 -12.39
CA LEU A 82 2.60 -9.67 -13.31
C LEU A 82 2.35 -11.00 -14.04
N SER A 83 1.88 -12.02 -13.33
CA SER A 83 1.54 -13.32 -13.91
C SER A 83 0.44 -13.20 -14.96
N PHE A 84 -0.60 -12.39 -14.70
CA PHE A 84 -1.64 -12.10 -15.69
C PHE A 84 -1.09 -11.42 -16.94
N GLY A 85 -0.17 -10.45 -16.79
CA GLY A 85 0.45 -9.78 -17.93
C GLY A 85 1.36 -10.71 -18.75
N ILE A 86 2.13 -11.58 -18.09
CA ILE A 86 2.94 -12.60 -18.77
C ILE A 86 2.01 -13.54 -19.56
N GLU A 87 0.96 -14.05 -18.93
CA GLU A 87 0.06 -15.01 -19.58
C GLU A 87 -0.68 -14.37 -20.77
N TRP A 88 -1.09 -13.11 -20.66
CA TRP A 88 -1.68 -12.35 -21.77
C TRP A 88 -0.75 -12.29 -22.99
N LEU A 89 0.54 -12.03 -22.77
CA LEU A 89 1.55 -12.05 -23.84
C LEU A 89 1.73 -13.45 -24.44
N LEU A 90 1.66 -14.50 -23.62
CA LEU A 90 1.77 -15.88 -24.10
C LEU A 90 0.54 -16.27 -24.94
N VAL A 91 -0.66 -15.89 -24.50
CA VAL A 91 -1.90 -16.07 -25.25
C VAL A 91 -1.78 -15.43 -26.63
N ASP A 92 -1.42 -14.15 -26.70
CA ASP A 92 -1.27 -13.42 -27.96
C ASP A 92 -0.27 -14.09 -28.91
N LYS A 93 0.88 -14.49 -28.37
CA LYS A 93 2.01 -15.03 -29.15
C LYS A 93 1.83 -16.48 -29.60
N PHE A 94 1.25 -17.35 -28.77
CA PHE A 94 1.29 -18.79 -28.97
C PHE A 94 -0.07 -19.43 -29.26
N VAL A 95 -1.19 -18.79 -28.92
CA VAL A 95 -2.53 -19.33 -29.20
C VAL A 95 -2.93 -18.99 -30.63
N LYS A 96 -2.86 -19.99 -31.52
CA LYS A 96 -3.14 -19.82 -32.96
C LYS A 96 -4.63 -19.65 -33.28
N ASN A 97 -5.50 -20.37 -32.56
CA ASN A 97 -6.95 -20.28 -32.77
C ASN A 97 -7.43 -18.87 -32.36
N PRO A 98 -7.98 -18.06 -33.28
CA PRO A 98 -8.33 -16.67 -33.01
C PRO A 98 -9.49 -16.51 -32.02
N GLU A 99 -10.49 -17.39 -32.06
CA GLU A 99 -11.64 -17.35 -31.14
C GLU A 99 -11.18 -17.60 -29.70
N LEU A 100 -10.37 -18.65 -29.50
CA LEU A 100 -9.79 -18.97 -28.20
C LEU A 100 -8.84 -17.87 -27.72
N ARG A 101 -7.99 -17.34 -28.62
CA ARG A 101 -7.06 -16.27 -28.29
C ARG A 101 -7.80 -15.03 -27.80
N ASN A 102 -8.81 -14.57 -28.53
CA ASN A 102 -9.59 -13.39 -28.15
C ASN A 102 -10.33 -13.60 -26.84
N LEU A 103 -10.97 -14.76 -26.66
CA LEU A 103 -11.64 -15.11 -25.41
C LEU A 103 -10.70 -15.03 -24.20
N LEU A 104 -9.49 -15.61 -24.32
CA LEU A 104 -8.51 -15.60 -23.23
C LEU A 104 -7.96 -14.19 -22.98
N ILE A 105 -7.73 -13.40 -24.03
CA ILE A 105 -7.30 -11.99 -23.92
C ILE A 105 -8.35 -11.16 -23.18
N ASP A 106 -9.62 -11.28 -23.54
CA ASP A 106 -10.71 -10.53 -22.95
C ASP A 106 -10.85 -10.86 -21.46
N VAL A 107 -10.85 -12.15 -21.12
CA VAL A 107 -10.94 -12.60 -19.72
C VAL A 107 -9.75 -12.09 -18.90
N LEU A 108 -8.53 -12.20 -19.41
CA LEU A 108 -7.34 -11.69 -18.72
C LEU A 108 -7.40 -10.15 -18.58
N GLY A 109 -7.87 -9.45 -19.61
CA GLY A 109 -8.04 -8.00 -19.65
C GLY A 109 -9.02 -7.48 -18.61
N GLU A 110 -10.21 -8.08 -18.52
CA GLU A 110 -11.23 -7.76 -17.53
C GLU A 110 -10.70 -7.92 -16.09
N LYS A 111 -9.98 -9.02 -15.82
CA LYS A 111 -9.38 -9.24 -14.50
C LYS A 111 -8.32 -8.20 -14.19
N MET A 112 -7.47 -7.86 -15.16
CA MET A 112 -6.49 -6.78 -14.96
C MET A 112 -7.17 -5.44 -14.64
N SER A 113 -8.23 -5.05 -15.37
CA SER A 113 -8.99 -3.82 -15.08
C SER A 113 -9.55 -3.83 -13.66
N ALA A 114 -10.18 -4.92 -13.24
CA ALA A 114 -10.72 -5.05 -11.89
C ALA A 114 -9.64 -4.93 -10.80
N ILE A 115 -8.41 -5.41 -11.07
CA ILE A 115 -7.26 -5.27 -10.15
C ILE A 115 -6.83 -3.81 -10.03
N TYR A 116 -6.75 -3.07 -11.14
CA TYR A 116 -6.41 -1.64 -11.12
C TYR A 116 -7.44 -0.85 -10.31
N GLU A 117 -8.73 -1.00 -10.63
CA GLU A 117 -9.80 -0.30 -9.91
C GLU A 117 -9.81 -0.61 -8.41
N TYR A 118 -9.55 -1.87 -8.03
CA TYR A 118 -9.43 -2.25 -6.62
C TYR A 118 -8.27 -1.52 -5.94
N GLY A 119 -7.12 -1.43 -6.62
CA GLY A 119 -5.95 -0.69 -6.15
C GLY A 119 -6.25 0.80 -5.93
N GLU A 120 -6.87 1.45 -6.90
CA GLU A 120 -7.22 2.88 -6.82
C GLU A 120 -8.21 3.15 -5.68
N ARG A 121 -9.26 2.32 -5.53
CA ARG A 121 -10.22 2.48 -4.42
C ARG A 121 -9.56 2.35 -3.05
N LYS A 122 -8.59 1.44 -2.90
CA LYS A 122 -7.86 1.25 -1.64
C LYS A 122 -6.94 2.43 -1.34
N GLU A 123 -6.24 2.94 -2.35
CA GLU A 123 -5.40 4.12 -2.21
C GLU A 123 -6.23 5.35 -1.83
N GLN A 124 -7.37 5.56 -2.50
CA GLN A 124 -8.27 6.66 -2.20
C GLN A 124 -8.81 6.61 -0.78
N LYS A 125 -9.26 5.43 -0.33
CA LYS A 125 -9.70 5.24 1.07
C LYS A 125 -8.60 5.55 2.07
N GLY A 126 -7.38 5.07 1.82
CA GLY A 126 -6.23 5.34 2.69
C GLY A 126 -5.90 6.84 2.77
N LYS A 127 -5.99 7.57 1.65
CA LYS A 127 -5.83 9.03 1.62
C LYS A 127 -6.92 9.74 2.42
N GLU A 128 -8.18 9.37 2.23
CA GLU A 128 -9.31 9.96 2.96
C GLU A 128 -9.22 9.74 4.47
N GLU A 129 -8.89 8.52 4.90
CA GLU A 129 -8.68 8.17 6.31
C GLU A 129 -7.53 9.00 6.90
N GLY A 130 -6.37 9.06 6.21
CA GLY A 130 -5.22 9.83 6.67
C GLY A 130 -5.49 11.33 6.78
N ILE A 131 -6.22 11.92 5.83
CA ILE A 131 -6.62 13.33 5.90
C ILE A 131 -7.56 13.58 7.08
N LYS A 132 -8.57 12.70 7.26
CA LYS A 132 -9.55 12.83 8.33
C LYS A 132 -8.89 12.76 9.71
N GLU A 133 -8.00 11.78 9.91
CA GLU A 133 -7.24 11.64 11.15
C GLU A 133 -6.33 12.84 11.39
N GLY A 134 -5.64 13.32 10.35
CA GLY A 134 -4.78 14.50 10.42
C GLY A 134 -5.54 15.76 10.84
N ILE A 135 -6.71 16.01 10.23
CA ILE A 135 -7.58 17.16 10.59
C ILE A 135 -8.09 17.02 12.02
N GLU A 136 -8.56 15.83 12.41
CA GLU A 136 -9.09 15.63 13.76
C GLU A 136 -8.02 15.86 14.83
N LYS A 137 -6.82 15.32 14.60
CA LYS A 137 -5.68 15.49 15.51
C LYS A 137 -5.26 16.96 15.58
N GLY A 138 -5.06 17.61 14.43
CA GLY A 138 -4.68 19.03 14.38
C GLY A 138 -5.71 19.94 15.04
N ARG A 139 -7.01 19.67 14.87
CA ARG A 139 -8.07 20.45 15.55
C ARG A 139 -8.08 20.23 17.06
N LYS A 140 -7.81 19.01 17.53
CA LYS A 140 -7.71 18.71 18.97
C LYS A 140 -6.52 19.43 19.59
N GLU A 141 -5.35 19.31 18.98
CA GLU A 141 -4.11 19.95 19.44
C GLU A 141 -4.25 21.47 19.44
N GLY A 142 -4.69 22.07 18.33
CA GLY A 142 -4.87 23.52 18.24
C GLY A 142 -5.93 24.07 19.22
N LYS A 143 -6.99 23.31 19.52
CA LYS A 143 -7.98 23.70 20.54
C LYS A 143 -7.40 23.64 21.96
N GLU A 144 -6.52 22.66 22.24
CA GLU A 144 -5.88 22.55 23.54
C GLU A 144 -4.86 23.67 23.76
N GLU A 145 -4.01 23.91 22.76
CA GLU A 145 -2.99 24.96 22.77
C GLU A 145 -3.62 26.35 22.89
N GLY A 146 -4.58 26.69 22.03
CA GLY A 146 -5.27 27.99 22.12
C GLY A 146 -6.04 28.19 23.43
N ARG A 147 -6.51 27.11 24.08
CA ARG A 147 -7.12 27.21 25.42
C ARG A 147 -6.08 27.45 26.52
N LYS A 148 -4.86 26.93 26.38
CA LYS A 148 -3.76 27.19 27.32
C LYS A 148 -3.28 28.63 27.17
N GLU A 149 -2.96 29.04 25.94
CA GLU A 149 -2.51 30.40 25.63
C GLU A 149 -3.54 31.44 26.09
N GLY A 150 -4.82 31.30 25.71
CA GLY A 150 -5.85 32.25 26.12
C GLY A 150 -6.09 32.32 27.64
N LYS A 151 -5.77 31.25 28.39
CA LYS A 151 -5.79 31.28 29.85
C LYS A 151 -4.58 32.01 30.44
N GLU A 152 -3.42 31.89 29.82
CA GLU A 152 -2.21 32.60 30.23
C GLU A 152 -2.34 34.09 29.93
N GLU A 153 -2.71 34.46 28.70
CA GLU A 153 -2.95 35.86 28.32
C GLU A 153 -4.03 36.51 29.20
N GLY A 154 -5.15 35.83 29.45
CA GLY A 154 -6.21 36.34 30.31
C GLY A 154 -5.78 36.54 31.77
N LYS A 155 -4.87 35.70 32.28
CA LYS A 155 -4.26 35.90 33.60
C LYS A 155 -3.33 37.11 33.61
N GLU A 156 -2.49 37.27 32.60
CA GLU A 156 -1.58 38.41 32.47
C GLU A 156 -2.35 39.73 32.37
N GLU A 157 -3.38 39.79 31.52
CA GLU A 157 -4.23 40.97 31.37
C GLU A 157 -4.95 41.34 32.69
N THR A 158 -5.38 40.33 33.45
CA THR A 158 -5.99 40.53 34.78
C THR A 158 -4.99 41.12 35.78
N ILE A 159 -3.76 40.60 35.82
CA ILE A 159 -2.68 41.13 36.69
C ILE A 159 -2.40 42.59 36.35
N LEU A 160 -2.26 42.93 35.07
CA LEU A 160 -2.00 44.30 34.61
C LEU A 160 -3.15 45.26 34.94
N LYS A 161 -4.42 44.83 34.79
CA LYS A 161 -5.59 45.64 35.17
C LYS A 161 -5.63 45.91 36.68
N LEU A 162 -5.39 44.91 37.51
CA LEU A 162 -5.36 45.07 38.97
C LEU A 162 -4.22 46.00 39.41
N TYR A 163 -3.03 45.86 38.83
CA TYR A 163 -1.90 46.74 39.12
C TYR A 163 -2.18 48.20 38.72
N LYS A 164 -2.71 48.42 37.50
CA LYS A 164 -3.10 49.76 37.02
C LYS A 164 -4.20 50.41 37.88
N SER A 165 -5.02 49.61 38.57
CA SER A 165 -6.02 50.11 39.52
C SER A 165 -5.46 50.53 40.88
N GLY A 166 -4.14 50.37 41.10
CA GLY A 166 -3.42 50.82 42.29
C GLY A 166 -3.14 49.73 43.33
N MET A 167 -3.47 48.47 43.04
CA MET A 167 -3.19 47.34 43.92
C MET A 167 -1.70 46.96 43.90
N LYS A 168 -1.11 46.66 45.05
CA LYS A 168 0.31 46.32 45.13
C LYS A 168 0.59 44.89 44.63
N PRO A 169 1.77 44.59 44.06
CA PRO A 169 2.12 43.25 43.57
C PRO A 169 1.93 42.13 44.60
N GLU A 170 2.20 42.42 45.87
CA GLU A 170 2.03 41.48 46.99
C GLU A 170 0.55 41.12 47.23
N GLU A 171 -0.34 42.11 47.16
CA GLU A 171 -1.79 41.91 47.30
C GLU A 171 -2.39 41.17 46.09
N ILE A 172 -1.86 41.41 44.88
CA ILE A 172 -2.27 40.69 43.66
C ILE A 172 -1.81 39.23 43.73
N SER A 173 -0.60 38.97 44.23
CA SER A 173 -0.05 37.62 44.44
C SER A 173 -0.92 36.78 45.35
N GLU A 174 -1.30 37.34 46.50
CA GLU A 174 -2.18 36.70 47.47
C GLU A 174 -3.58 36.48 46.89
N ARG A 175 -4.13 37.46 46.15
CA ARG A 175 -5.49 37.40 45.61
C ARG A 175 -5.66 36.44 44.44
N LEU A 176 -4.63 36.27 43.61
CA LEU A 176 -4.64 35.39 42.44
C LEU A 176 -3.92 34.06 42.66
N ASP A 177 -3.43 33.80 43.88
CA ASP A 177 -2.61 32.63 44.23
C ASP A 177 -1.51 32.38 43.18
N THR A 178 -0.79 33.45 42.86
CA THR A 178 0.23 33.45 41.80
C THR A 178 1.53 33.98 42.37
N ASP A 179 2.63 33.29 42.05
CA ASP A 179 3.97 33.60 42.52
C ASP A 179 4.36 35.08 42.28
N LEU A 180 4.90 35.72 43.33
CA LEU A 180 5.24 37.14 43.33
C LEU A 180 6.28 37.48 42.25
N ASP A 181 7.23 36.58 41.98
CA ASP A 181 8.26 36.80 40.96
C ASP A 181 7.69 36.72 39.55
N LYS A 182 6.69 35.86 39.31
CA LYS A 182 5.93 35.84 38.04
C LYS A 182 5.16 37.13 37.83
N ILE A 183 4.49 37.64 38.87
CA ILE A 183 3.75 38.91 38.80
C ILE A 183 4.70 40.07 38.50
N LYS A 184 5.84 40.16 39.20
CA LYS A 184 6.84 41.21 38.96
C LYS A 184 7.43 41.14 37.55
N LYS A 185 7.61 39.95 36.98
CA LYS A 185 8.04 39.78 35.58
C LYS A 185 7.01 40.31 34.59
N ILE A 186 5.72 40.01 34.79
CA ILE A 186 4.62 40.48 33.90
C ILE A 186 4.45 42.01 33.97
N ILE A 187 4.63 42.61 35.16
CA ILE A 187 4.51 44.07 35.35
C ILE A 187 5.70 44.83 34.74
N ASN A 188 6.89 44.22 34.74
CA ASN A 188 8.14 44.83 34.25
C ASN A 188 8.52 44.42 32.81
N GLN A 189 7.65 43.67 32.11
CA GLN A 189 7.72 43.46 30.66
C GLN A 189 7.36 44.75 29.90
#